data_AF-A0A2V6MLJ5-F1
#
_entry.id   AF-A0A2V6MLJ5-F1
#
_cell.length_a   1.000
_cell.length_b   1.000
_cell.length_c   1.000
_cell.angle_alpha   90.00
_cell.angle_beta   90.00
_cell.angle_gamma   90.00
#
_symmetry.space_group_name_H-M   'P 1'
#
loop_
_entity.id
_entity.type
_entity.pdbx_description
1 polymer ?
#
loop_
_entity_poly.entity_id
_entity_poly.type
_entity_poly.pdbx_seq_one_letter_code
_entity_poly.pdbx_strand_id
1 'polypeptide(L)' 'MKSRQAAVIFVFITVVLDMLALGLIAPVLPKLVLSFLNNDMKRAANWNGIFLTVFAAMQFFFSPVIGVLSDRIGRR' A
#
# COMPACT_ATOMS: atom_id res chain seq x y z
N MET A 1 5.27 -9.12 33.81
CA MET A 1 5.33 -8.84 32.36
C MET A 1 4.33 -9.73 31.63
N LYS A 2 3.04 -9.39 31.63
CA LYS A 2 1.97 -10.14 30.94
C LYS A 2 1.42 -9.27 29.81
N SER A 3 1.16 -9.89 28.66
CA SER A 3 0.49 -9.35 27.45
C SER A 3 1.32 -8.53 26.45
N ARG A 4 2.26 -9.18 25.73
CA ARG A 4 2.68 -8.72 24.39
C ARG A 4 2.18 -9.62 23.24
N GLN A 5 1.78 -10.86 23.53
CA GLN A 5 1.36 -11.82 22.49
C GLN A 5 0.08 -11.41 21.74
N ALA A 6 -0.91 -10.83 22.44
CA ALA A 6 -2.15 -10.35 21.80
C ALA A 6 -1.86 -9.22 20.79
N ALA A 7 -0.91 -8.32 21.09
CA ALA A 7 -0.53 -7.24 20.19
C ALA A 7 0.17 -7.75 18.92
N VAL A 8 0.99 -8.81 19.03
CA VAL A 8 1.68 -9.41 17.87
C VAL A 8 0.68 -10.07 16.92
N ILE A 9 -0.28 -10.83 17.45
CA ILE A 9 -1.32 -11.47 16.63
C ILE A 9 -2.17 -10.41 15.91
N PHE A 10 -2.53 -9.33 16.61
CA PHE A 10 -3.28 -8.23 16.01
C PHE A 10 -2.52 -7.60 14.84
N VAL A 11 -1.26 -7.17 15.06
CA VAL A 11 -0.42 -6.58 14.00
C VAL A 11 -0.25 -7.56 12.84
N PHE A 12 -0.04 -8.84 13.13
CA PHE A 12 0.09 -9.86 12.08
C PHE A 12 -1.16 -9.95 11.21
N ILE A 13 -2.36 -10.03 11.82
CA ILE A 13 -3.62 -10.05 11.06
C ILE A 13 -3.77 -8.78 10.22
N THR A 14 -3.50 -7.61 10.79
CA THR A 14 -3.57 -6.34 10.06
C THR A 14 -2.64 -6.31 8.86
N VAL A 15 -1.37 -6.72 9.02
CA VAL A 15 -0.39 -6.77 7.93
C VAL A 15 -0.78 -7.83 6.88
N VAL A 16 -1.32 -8.98 7.30
CA VAL A 16 -1.83 -10.00 6.36
C VAL A 16 -2.97 -9.43 5.52
N LEU A 17 -3.93 -8.75 6.13
CA LEU A 17 -5.04 -8.12 5.41
C LEU A 17 -4.54 -7.04 4.43
N ASP A 18 -3.55 -6.25 4.84
CA ASP A 18 -2.94 -5.22 4.00
C ASP A 18 -2.20 -5.83 2.78
N MET A 19 -1.41 -6.87 2.99
CA MET A 19 -0.72 -7.58 1.90
C MET A 19 -1.69 -8.26 0.93
N LEU A 20 -2.82 -8.79 1.44
CA LEU A 20 -3.90 -9.32 0.60
C LEU A 20 -4.55 -8.22 -0.25
N ALA A 21 -4.79 -7.04 0.33
CA ALA A 21 -5.33 -5.90 -0.41
C ALA A 21 -4.39 -5.44 -1.52
N LEU A 22 -3.09 -5.31 -1.24
CA LEU A 22 -2.07 -4.99 -2.26
C LEU A 22 -2.02 -6.06 -3.35
N GLY A 23 -2.10 -7.34 -2.97
CA GLY A 23 -2.16 -8.48 -3.90
C GLY A 23 -3.38 -8.46 -4.82
N LEU A 24 -4.51 -7.94 -4.34
CA LEU A 24 -5.73 -7.74 -5.14
C LEU A 24 -5.62 -6.52 -6.06
N ILE A 25 -5.10 -5.40 -5.55
CA ILE A 25 -4.98 -4.14 -6.30
C ILE A 25 -4.02 -4.29 -7.48
N ALA A 26 -2.89 -5.00 -7.31
CA ALA A 26 -1.85 -5.14 -8.32
C ALA A 26 -2.36 -5.64 -9.70
N PRO A 27 -3.18 -6.69 -9.81
CA PRO A 27 -3.76 -7.11 -11.09
C PRO A 27 -5.06 -6.37 -11.48
N VAL A 28 -5.78 -5.79 -10.51
CA VAL A 28 -7.08 -5.15 -10.77
C VAL A 28 -6.91 -3.72 -11.30
N LEU A 29 -5.98 -2.94 -10.74
CA LEU A 29 -5.76 -1.55 -11.14
C LEU A 29 -5.42 -1.42 -12.64
N PRO A 30 -4.48 -2.21 -13.22
CA PRO A 30 -4.16 -2.09 -14.64
C PRO A 30 -5.33 -2.43 -15.56
N LYS A 31 -6.13 -3.44 -15.19
CA LYS A 31 -7.33 -3.84 -15.94
C LYS A 31 -8.40 -2.75 -15.91
N LEU A 32 -8.58 -2.13 -14.75
CA LEU A 32 -9.55 -1.05 -14.58
C LEU A 32 -9.14 0.19 -15.40
N VAL A 33 -7.88 0.59 -15.31
CA VAL A 33 -7.32 1.67 -16.14
C VAL A 33 -7.50 1.39 -17.64
N LEU A 34 -7.23 0.15 -18.09
CA LEU A 34 -7.43 -0.25 -19.48
C LEU A 34 -8.90 -0.13 -19.92
N SER A 35 -9.84 -0.51 -19.06
CA SER A 35 -11.28 -0.43 -19.35
C SER A 35 -11.77 1.01 -19.52
N PHE A 36 -11.18 1.97 -18.81
CA PHE A 36 -11.50 3.40 -18.96
C PHE A 36 -10.86 4.06 -20.19
N LEU A 37 -9.88 3.41 -20.81
CA LEU A 37 -9.11 3.95 -21.94
C LEU A 37 -9.45 3.26 -23.26
N ASN A 38 -10.64 2.67 -23.37
CA ASN A 38 -11.13 1.98 -24.57
C ASN A 38 -10.16 0.89 -25.09
N ASN A 39 -9.50 0.17 -24.18
CA ASN A 39 -8.49 -0.85 -24.50
C ASN A 39 -7.20 -0.33 -25.17
N ASP A 40 -6.88 0.97 -25.06
CA ASP A 40 -5.57 1.49 -25.48
C ASP A 40 -4.47 1.08 -24.48
N MET A 41 -3.74 0.01 -24.81
CA MET A 41 -2.65 -0.50 -23.97
C MET A 41 -1.51 0.48 -23.77
N LYS A 42 -1.20 1.35 -24.75
CA LYS A 42 -0.07 2.28 -24.63
C LYS A 42 -0.39 3.36 -23.60
N ARG A 43 -1.59 3.95 -23.69
CA ARG A 43 -2.05 4.95 -22.72
C ARG A 43 -2.24 4.34 -21.34
N ALA A 44 -2.78 3.12 -21.25
CA ALA A 44 -2.96 2.42 -19.98
C ALA A 44 -1.63 2.14 -19.29
N ALA A 45 -0.59 1.70 -20.02
CA ALA A 45 0.73 1.47 -19.46
C ALA A 45 1.35 2.77 -18.89
N ASN A 46 1.21 3.89 -19.60
CA ASN A 46 1.70 5.19 -19.13
C ASN A 46 1.00 5.63 -17.84
N TRP A 47 -0.33 5.51 -17.77
CA TRP A 47 -1.10 5.83 -16.57
C TRP A 47 -0.78 4.93 -15.38
N ASN A 48 -0.63 3.62 -15.61
CA ASN A 48 -0.18 2.69 -14.56
C ASN A 48 1.22 3.06 -14.04
N GLY A 49 2.13 3.46 -14.93
CA GLY A 49 3.44 3.98 -14.56
C GLY A 49 3.35 5.19 -13.65
N ILE A 50 2.53 6.18 -14.01
CA ILE A 50 2.29 7.37 -13.19
C ILE A 50 1.73 6.99 -11.80
N PHE A 51 0.73 6.10 -11.74
CA PHE A 51 0.18 5.65 -10.47
C PHE A 51 1.24 5.00 -9.58
N LEU A 52 2.08 4.13 -10.14
CA LEU A 52 3.14 3.47 -9.39
C LEU A 52 4.21 4.47 -8.92
N THR A 53 4.58 5.44 -9.75
CA THR A 53 5.52 6.50 -9.39
C THR A 53 4.97 7.36 -8.25
N VAL A 54 3.71 7.79 -8.33
CA VAL A 54 3.06 8.55 -7.25
C VAL A 54 2.98 7.71 -5.98
N PHE A 55 2.59 6.44 -6.07
CA PHE A 55 2.58 5.52 -4.94
C PHE A 55 3.95 5.40 -4.28
N ALA A 56 5.00 5.15 -5.07
CA ALA A 56 6.37 5.04 -4.57
C ALA A 56 6.88 6.37 -3.97
N ALA A 57 6.55 7.51 -4.57
CA ALA A 57 6.90 8.82 -4.04
C ALA A 57 6.22 9.06 -2.68
N MET A 58 4.93 8.75 -2.56
CA MET A 58 4.23 8.83 -1.27
C MET A 58 4.86 7.91 -0.23
N GLN A 59 5.17 6.67 -0.58
CA GLN A 59 5.86 5.75 0.33
C GLN A 59 7.23 6.29 0.77
N PHE A 60 7.99 6.88 -0.15
CA PHE A 60 9.32 7.41 0.13
C PHE A 60 9.29 8.59 1.12
N PHE A 61 8.38 9.54 0.94
CA PHE A 61 8.31 10.73 1.81
C PHE A 61 7.57 10.45 3.12
N PHE A 62 6.49 9.68 3.10
CA PHE A 62 5.61 9.53 4.27
C PHE A 62 6.00 8.36 5.18
N SER A 63 6.62 7.29 4.67
CA SER A 63 7.13 6.21 5.53
C SER A 63 8.08 6.69 6.63
N PRO A 64 9.10 7.54 6.37
CA PRO A 64 9.96 8.04 7.42
C PRO A 64 9.23 8.99 8.37
N VAL A 65 8.30 9.81 7.86
CA VAL A 65 7.50 10.73 8.70
C VAL A 65 6.66 9.95 9.70
N ILE A 66 5.96 8.91 9.25
CA ILE A 66 5.15 8.04 10.11
C ILE A 66 6.04 7.27 11.09
N GLY A 67 7.21 6.80 10.64
CA GLY A 67 8.18 6.11 11.50
C GLY A 67 8.63 6.98 12.68
N VAL A 68 9.10 8.20 12.39
CA VAL A 68 9.55 9.14 13.42
C VAL A 68 8.40 9.57 14.34
N LEU A 69 7.19 9.77 13.79
CA LEU A 69 6.02 10.12 14.58
C LEU A 69 5.61 8.98 15.53
N SER A 70 5.65 7.73 15.05
CA SER A 70 5.38 6.54 15.85
C SER A 70 6.39 6.36 16.98
N ASP A 71 7.66 6.67 16.74
CA ASP A 71 8.70 6.61 17.77
C ASP A 71 8.50 7.67 18.87
N ARG A 72 7.89 8.82 18.57
CA ARG A 72 7.60 9.89 19.54
C ARG A 72 6.31 9.69 20.34
N ILE A 73 5.22 9.27 19.68
CA ILE A 73 3.89 9.14 20.31
C ILE A 73 3.73 7.78 21.02
N GLY A 74 4.56 6.80 20.64
CA GLY A 74 4.44 5.42 21.08
C GLY A 74 3.74 4.56 20.02
N ARG A 75 4.17 3.31 19.90
CA ARG A 75 3.76 2.36 18.85
C ARG A 75 2.41 1.67 19.12
N ARG A 76 1.51 2.31 19.88
CA ARG A 76 0.21 1.76 20.26
C ARG A 76 -0.87 2.21 19.30
#